data_AF-A0A970PHW3-F1
#
_entry.id   AF-A0A970PHW3-F1
#
_cell.length_a   1.000
_cell.length_b   1.000
_cell.length_c   1.000
_cell.angle_alpha   90.00
_cell.angle_beta   90.00
_cell.angle_gamma   90.00
#
_symmetry.space_group_name_H-M   'P 1'
#
loop_
_entity.id
_entity.type
_entity.pdbx_description
1 polymer ?
#
loop_
_entity_poly.entity_id
_entity_poly.type
_entity_poly.pdbx_seq_one_letter_code
_entity_poly.pdbx_strand_id
1 'polypeptide(L)'
;MRRRSHMEISSMIVFLSIISILVQFTAYYFIASPYLILGISTVIVLICTHVLLEQSLTYESCTVYTILLLFISIIITLLTYLGTETNLLPFTNTLFGIIIINWIVPMLHCFIRNMFDYGSRIEKFNAFYRNVSIIFVLFYIGIILYISFADASIPLLYRVKTNQENFTPFWWVATQIEDYINEMIPLSDIITYLLSRILIYIPYGFYGVLLLRNKSKLVRLLFLLILPLGIELFQYFLIPNRCDIDDVIYALIGGSLGGLWFHIINTLYRAVSGKNFLSKDSDYIYSNSTLHF
;
A
#
# COMPACT_ATOMS: atom_id res chain seq x y z
N MET A 1 16.16 26.33 18.39
CA MET A 1 16.64 24.98 17.99
C MET A 1 17.82 25.15 17.05
N ARG A 2 18.98 24.55 17.36
CA ARG A 2 20.18 24.63 16.51
C ARG A 2 19.93 23.81 15.24
N ARG A 3 20.06 24.41 14.06
CA ARG A 3 19.97 23.71 12.77
C ARG A 3 21.13 22.72 12.70
N ARG A 4 20.84 21.43 12.82
CA ARG A 4 21.84 20.36 12.71
C ARG A 4 22.45 20.37 11.32
N SER A 5 23.72 19.98 11.23
CA SER A 5 24.39 19.87 9.93
C SER A 5 23.78 18.72 9.13
N HIS A 6 23.87 18.79 7.79
CA HIS A 6 23.42 17.69 6.93
C HIS A 6 24.11 16.36 7.24
N MET A 7 25.37 16.40 7.70
CA MET A 7 26.12 15.22 8.15
C MET A 7 25.52 14.60 9.41
N GLU A 8 25.16 15.41 10.42
CA GLU A 8 24.53 14.92 11.66
C GLU A 8 23.20 14.22 11.37
N ILE A 9 22.38 14.79 10.48
CA ILE A 9 21.09 14.20 10.09
C ILE A 9 21.31 12.88 9.34
N SER A 10 22.26 12.84 8.39
CA SER A 10 22.58 11.62 7.65
C SER A 10 23.07 10.50 8.56
N SER A 11 24.01 10.81 9.46
CA SER A 11 24.52 9.86 10.45
C SER A 11 23.41 9.32 11.36
N MET A 12 22.50 10.20 11.80
CA MET A 12 21.34 9.82 12.60
C MET A 12 20.39 8.87 11.86
N ILE A 13 20.12 9.12 10.57
CA ILE A 13 19.28 8.24 9.74
C ILE A 13 19.88 6.83 9.69
N VAL A 14 21.18 6.73 9.40
CA VAL A 14 21.88 5.44 9.31
C VAL A 14 21.84 4.72 10.66
N PHE A 15 22.16 5.44 11.75
CA PHE A 15 22.17 4.87 13.10
C PHE A 15 20.79 4.32 13.51
N LEU A 16 19.72 5.10 13.34
CA LEU A 16 18.36 4.65 13.66
C LEU A 16 17.90 3.49 12.78
N SER A 17 18.34 3.45 11.52
CA SER A 17 18.03 2.34 10.61
C SER A 17 18.69 1.05 11.07
N ILE A 18 19.97 1.09 11.45
CA ILE A 18 20.70 -0.06 12.00
C ILE A 18 20.01 -0.59 13.26
N ILE A 19 19.64 0.30 14.19
CA ILE A 19 18.92 -0.10 15.41
C ILE A 19 17.59 -0.78 15.06
N SER A 20 16.81 -0.19 14.17
CA SER A 20 15.50 -0.72 13.78
C SER A 20 15.62 -2.12 13.19
N ILE A 21 16.56 -2.32 12.27
CA ILE A 21 16.81 -3.60 11.60
C ILE A 21 17.32 -4.63 12.61
N LEU A 22 18.29 -4.26 13.45
CA LEU A 22 18.85 -5.17 14.45
C LEU A 22 17.74 -5.66 15.39
N VAL A 23 16.91 -4.75 15.92
CA VAL A 23 15.80 -5.12 16.81
C VAL A 23 14.78 -6.01 16.09
N GLN A 24 14.39 -5.68 14.86
CA GLN A 24 13.42 -6.45 14.07
C GLN A 24 13.89 -7.88 13.81
N PHE A 25 15.11 -8.06 13.30
CA PHE A 25 15.62 -9.38 12.94
C PHE A 25 16.10 -10.18 14.14
N THR A 26 16.51 -9.52 15.23
CA THR A 26 16.74 -10.19 16.52
C THR A 26 15.42 -10.72 17.10
N ALA A 27 14.36 -9.91 17.08
CA ALA A 27 13.03 -10.37 17.48
C ALA A 27 12.56 -11.54 16.60
N TYR A 28 12.78 -11.46 15.29
CA TYR A 28 12.48 -12.54 14.35
C TYR A 28 13.22 -13.84 14.66
N TYR A 29 14.50 -13.75 15.05
CA TYR A 29 15.33 -14.91 15.35
C TYR A 29 14.95 -15.59 16.67
N PHE A 30 14.68 -14.82 17.73
CA PHE A 30 14.49 -15.37 19.07
C PHE A 30 13.04 -15.66 19.45
N ILE A 31 12.06 -15.04 18.79
CA ILE A 31 10.65 -15.12 19.19
C ILE A 31 9.89 -16.03 18.23
N ALA A 32 9.27 -17.08 18.76
CA ALA A 32 8.48 -18.00 17.95
C ALA A 32 7.13 -17.42 17.49
N SER A 33 6.54 -16.49 18.26
CA SER A 33 5.21 -15.94 17.96
C SER A 33 5.27 -14.85 16.89
N PRO A 34 4.60 -15.03 15.73
CA PRO A 34 4.64 -14.07 14.63
C PRO A 34 4.03 -12.71 15.03
N TYR A 35 2.98 -12.72 15.86
CA TYR A 35 2.29 -11.50 16.30
C TYR A 35 3.19 -10.63 17.19
N LEU A 36 4.00 -11.25 18.06
CA LEU A 36 4.93 -10.52 18.91
C LEU A 36 6.06 -9.89 18.09
N ILE A 37 6.58 -10.61 17.08
CA ILE A 37 7.60 -10.08 16.16
C ILE A 37 7.08 -8.83 15.45
N LEU A 38 5.88 -8.91 14.87
CA LEU A 38 5.26 -7.78 14.17
C LEU A 38 4.94 -6.63 15.13
N GLY A 39 4.51 -6.91 16.36
CA GLY A 39 4.28 -5.91 17.40
C GLY A 39 5.56 -5.13 17.76
N ILE A 40 6.64 -5.84 18.07
CA ILE A 40 7.95 -5.23 18.37
C ILE A 40 8.46 -4.42 17.17
N SER A 41 8.34 -4.98 15.96
CA SER A 41 8.73 -4.32 14.71
C SER A 41 7.96 -3.01 14.49
N THR A 42 6.68 -2.98 14.81
CA THR A 42 5.85 -1.77 14.70
C THR A 42 6.29 -0.71 15.70
N VAL A 43 6.52 -1.10 16.96
CA VAL A 43 6.92 -0.17 18.03
C VAL A 43 8.27 0.47 17.72
N ILE A 44 9.28 -0.31 17.32
CA ILE A 44 10.62 0.24 17.06
C ILE A 44 10.61 1.20 15.87
N VAL A 45 9.93 0.85 14.78
CA VAL A 45 9.82 1.72 13.59
C VAL A 45 9.06 3.00 13.92
N LEU A 46 8.01 2.92 14.72
CA LEU A 46 7.25 4.09 15.15
C LEU A 46 8.12 5.02 16.00
N ILE A 47 8.83 4.50 16.99
CA ILE A 47 9.73 5.29 17.86
C ILE A 47 10.83 5.93 17.02
N CYS A 48 11.52 5.16 16.17
CA CYS A 48 12.60 5.69 15.34
C CYS A 48 12.11 6.73 14.34
N THR A 49 10.95 6.51 13.70
CA THR A 49 10.34 7.51 12.80
C THR A 49 10.00 8.79 13.56
N HIS A 50 9.42 8.68 14.76
CA HIS A 50 9.08 9.82 15.60
C HIS A 50 10.31 10.63 16.02
N VAL A 51 11.34 9.95 16.54
CA VAL A 51 12.60 10.56 16.95
C VAL A 51 13.28 11.25 15.76
N LEU A 52 13.32 10.58 14.61
CA LEU A 52 13.92 11.13 13.40
C LEU A 52 13.22 12.41 12.95
N LEU A 53 11.89 12.40 12.94
CA LEU A 53 11.07 13.51 12.50
C LEU A 53 11.21 14.75 13.41
N GLU A 54 11.20 14.56 14.73
CA GLU A 54 11.39 15.66 15.69
C GLU A 54 12.81 16.25 15.65
N GLN A 55 13.82 15.43 15.35
CA GLN A 55 15.21 15.88 15.32
C GLN A 55 15.61 16.49 13.96
N SER A 56 15.07 16.00 12.85
CA SER A 56 15.41 16.51 11.51
C SER A 56 14.57 17.71 11.08
N LEU A 57 13.37 17.89 11.66
CA LEU A 57 12.36 18.88 11.26
C LEU A 57 12.03 18.82 9.75
N THR A 58 12.26 17.69 9.10
CA THR A 58 12.01 17.49 7.66
C THR A 58 11.53 16.07 7.38
N TYR A 59 10.46 15.95 6.58
CA TYR A 59 9.94 14.63 6.17
C TYR A 59 10.85 13.90 5.16
N GLU A 60 11.80 14.60 4.53
CA GLU A 60 12.80 13.97 3.64
C GLU A 60 13.66 12.95 4.39
N SER A 61 14.05 13.22 5.64
CA SER A 61 14.79 12.26 6.45
C SER A 61 14.01 10.96 6.67
N CYS A 62 12.71 11.06 6.95
CA CYS A 62 11.83 9.90 7.07
C CYS A 62 11.70 9.13 5.74
N THR A 63 11.79 9.81 4.60
CA THR A 63 11.80 9.15 3.28
C THR A 63 13.03 8.26 3.14
N VAL A 64 14.22 8.81 3.41
CA VAL A 64 15.49 8.08 3.29
C VAL A 64 15.54 6.91 4.27
N TYR A 65 15.09 7.13 5.52
CA TYR A 65 14.95 6.07 6.52
C TYR A 65 14.04 4.93 6.05
N THR A 66 12.85 5.27 5.52
CA THR A 66 11.89 4.26 5.00
C THR A 66 12.49 3.46 3.84
N ILE A 67 13.17 4.13 2.90
CA ILE A 67 13.85 3.47 1.78
C ILE A 67 14.93 2.51 2.27
N LEU A 68 15.75 2.93 3.23
CA LEU A 68 16.84 2.11 3.75
C LEU A 68 16.32 0.86 4.48
N LEU A 69 15.25 1.00 5.29
CA LEU A 69 14.60 -0.13 5.92
C LEU A 69 14.03 -1.12 4.90
N LEU A 70 13.32 -0.63 3.89
CA LEU A 70 12.75 -1.47 2.85
C LEU A 70 13.84 -2.20 2.07
N PHE A 71 14.88 -1.48 1.65
CA PHE A 71 16.01 -2.06 0.93
C PHE A 71 16.66 -3.21 1.71
N ILE A 72 17.00 -2.99 2.98
CA ILE A 72 17.68 -4.00 3.79
C ILE A 72 16.74 -5.18 4.11
N SER A 73 15.47 -4.92 4.46
CA SER A 73 14.52 -5.99 4.76
C SER A 73 14.18 -6.86 3.54
N ILE A 74 14.13 -6.27 2.34
CA ILE A 74 13.97 -7.02 1.09
C ILE A 74 15.20 -7.88 0.80
N ILE A 75 16.41 -7.32 0.95
CA ILE A 75 17.65 -8.09 0.76
C ILE A 75 17.70 -9.29 1.70
N ILE A 76 17.42 -9.09 3.00
CA ILE A 76 17.43 -10.19 3.97
C ILE A 76 16.38 -11.24 3.60
N THR A 77 15.18 -10.81 3.21
CA THR A 77 14.11 -11.74 2.80
C THR A 77 14.50 -12.53 1.55
N LEU A 78 15.10 -11.88 0.54
CA LEU A 78 15.56 -12.52 -0.69
C LEU A 78 16.71 -13.51 -0.42
N LEU A 79 17.70 -13.12 0.38
CA LEU A 79 18.81 -14.00 0.77
C LEU A 79 18.31 -15.20 1.57
N THR A 80 17.32 -15.01 2.45
CA THR A 80 16.70 -16.11 3.21
C THR A 80 15.90 -17.03 2.30
N TYR A 81 15.23 -16.48 1.29
CA TYR A 81 14.48 -17.26 0.29
C TYR A 81 15.40 -18.08 -0.63
N LEU A 82 16.56 -17.53 -1.05
CA LEU A 82 17.53 -18.23 -1.89
C LEU A 82 18.41 -19.20 -1.08
N GLY A 83 18.65 -18.90 0.19
CA GLY A 83 19.51 -19.66 1.10
C GLY A 83 18.77 -20.68 1.96
N THR A 84 17.64 -21.23 1.50
CA THR A 84 16.80 -22.17 2.26
C THR A 84 17.54 -23.42 2.75
N GLU A 85 18.66 -23.76 2.12
CA GLU A 85 19.55 -24.87 2.51
C GLU A 85 20.40 -24.52 3.76
N THR A 86 20.61 -23.24 4.05
CA THR A 86 21.44 -22.76 5.16
C THR A 86 20.56 -22.38 6.35
N ASN A 87 20.61 -23.18 7.42
CA ASN A 87 19.81 -23.08 8.66
C ASN A 87 19.93 -21.76 9.47
N LEU A 88 20.42 -20.67 8.89
CA LEU A 88 20.72 -19.43 9.61
C LEU A 88 19.45 -18.65 9.99
N LEU A 89 18.48 -18.59 9.08
CA LEU A 89 17.16 -18.00 9.30
C LEU A 89 16.10 -18.81 8.56
N PRO A 90 15.02 -19.28 9.22
CA PRO A 90 13.94 -19.96 8.52
C PRO A 90 13.21 -18.96 7.63
N PHE A 91 12.80 -19.37 6.42
CA PHE A 91 11.92 -18.56 5.59
C PHE A 91 10.47 -18.74 6.05
N THR A 92 9.83 -17.66 6.51
CA THR A 92 8.43 -17.68 6.94
C THR A 92 7.69 -16.43 6.46
N ASN A 93 6.35 -16.49 6.43
CA ASN A 93 5.49 -15.40 5.96
C ASN A 93 5.63 -14.10 6.79
N THR A 94 6.22 -14.15 7.98
CA THR A 94 6.42 -12.95 8.82
C THR A 94 7.46 -12.00 8.24
N LEU A 95 8.40 -12.49 7.41
CA LEU A 95 9.37 -11.64 6.71
C LEU A 95 8.67 -10.62 5.80
N PHE A 96 7.66 -11.06 5.06
CA PHE A 96 6.80 -10.16 4.30
C PHE A 96 6.05 -9.17 5.20
N GLY A 97 5.60 -9.63 6.38
CA GLY A 97 4.99 -8.76 7.38
C GLY A 97 5.92 -7.63 7.87
N ILE A 98 7.20 -7.92 8.08
CA ILE A 98 8.21 -6.92 8.46
C ILE A 98 8.39 -5.88 7.34
N ILE A 99 8.45 -6.30 6.08
CA ILE A 99 8.53 -5.38 4.92
C ILE A 99 7.31 -4.45 4.88
N ILE A 100 6.11 -5.01 5.07
CA ILE A 100 4.86 -4.22 5.09
C ILE A 100 4.90 -3.20 6.24
N ILE A 101 5.33 -3.59 7.44
CA ILE A 101 5.48 -2.70 8.60
C ILE A 101 6.45 -1.55 8.30
N ASN A 102 7.60 -1.86 7.70
CA ASN A 102 8.63 -0.89 7.35
C ASN A 102 8.16 0.16 6.35
N TRP A 103 7.12 -0.13 5.57
CA TRP A 103 6.47 0.85 4.70
C TRP A 103 5.30 1.57 5.38
N ILE A 104 4.37 0.82 5.98
CA ILE A 104 3.08 1.37 6.42
C ILE A 104 3.23 2.21 7.69
N VAL A 105 4.10 1.84 8.63
CA VAL A 105 4.24 2.53 9.91
C VAL A 105 4.83 3.93 9.73
N PRO A 106 5.94 4.13 8.99
CA PRO A 106 6.45 5.48 8.74
C PRO A 106 5.45 6.34 7.96
N MET A 107 4.75 5.73 6.99
CA MET A 107 3.73 6.42 6.20
C MET A 107 2.58 6.93 7.08
N LEU A 108 1.98 6.05 7.88
CA LEU A 108 0.86 6.40 8.76
C LEU A 108 1.27 7.40 9.85
N HIS A 109 2.43 7.19 10.50
CA HIS A 109 2.91 8.10 11.53
C HIS A 109 3.13 9.50 10.96
N CYS A 110 3.83 9.64 9.83
CA CYS A 110 4.05 10.93 9.19
C CYS A 110 2.75 11.56 8.68
N PHE A 111 1.81 10.75 8.15
CA PHE A 111 0.49 11.23 7.73
C PHE A 111 -0.31 11.80 8.89
N ILE A 112 -0.41 11.06 10.00
CA ILE A 112 -1.09 11.50 11.23
C ILE A 112 -0.41 12.74 11.79
N ARG A 113 0.91 12.74 11.89
CA ARG A 113 1.67 13.88 12.40
C ARG A 113 1.41 15.15 11.59
N ASN A 114 1.44 15.06 10.27
CA ASN A 114 1.19 16.20 9.39
C ASN A 114 -0.27 16.68 9.43
N MET A 115 -1.21 15.78 9.71
CA MET A 115 -2.62 16.13 9.87
C MET A 115 -2.86 16.96 11.14
N PHE A 116 -2.16 16.66 12.24
CA PHE A 116 -2.24 17.39 13.51
C PHE A 116 -1.27 18.58 13.64
N ASP A 117 -0.33 18.74 12.71
CA ASP A 117 0.60 19.87 12.73
C ASP A 117 -0.07 21.12 12.17
N TYR A 118 -0.51 22.00 13.08
CA TYR A 118 -1.08 23.30 12.75
C TYR A 118 -0.01 24.34 12.38
N GLY A 119 1.28 24.06 12.62
CA GLY A 119 2.39 24.95 12.30
C GLY A 119 3.19 24.47 11.10
N SER A 120 3.81 25.38 10.36
CA SER A 120 4.79 25.05 9.30
C SER A 120 6.15 24.62 9.87
N ARG A 121 6.16 23.89 11.00
CA ARG A 121 7.39 23.56 11.72
C ARG A 121 8.21 22.50 11.00
N ILE A 122 7.55 21.57 10.32
CA ILE A 122 8.18 20.47 9.60
C ILE A 122 7.88 20.59 8.11
N GLU A 123 8.93 20.68 7.32
CA GLU A 123 8.80 20.96 5.89
C GLU A 123 8.76 19.68 5.03
N LYS A 124 8.24 19.85 3.80
CA LYS A 124 8.33 18.89 2.67
C LYS A 124 7.52 17.58 2.80
N PHE A 125 6.39 17.59 3.50
CA PHE A 125 5.48 16.44 3.56
C PHE A 125 5.06 15.92 2.18
N ASN A 126 4.72 16.82 1.25
CA ASN A 126 4.28 16.43 -0.10
C ASN A 126 5.35 15.63 -0.86
N ALA A 127 6.63 15.94 -0.66
CA ALA A 127 7.74 15.19 -1.26
C ALA A 127 7.88 13.80 -0.63
N PHE A 128 7.78 13.71 0.70
CA PHE A 128 7.78 12.43 1.42
C PHE A 128 6.65 11.51 0.94
N TYR A 129 5.41 12.01 0.97
CA TYR A 129 4.25 11.20 0.61
C TYR A 129 4.34 10.70 -0.84
N ARG A 130 4.79 11.57 -1.76
CA ARG A 130 5.02 11.19 -3.16
C ARG A 130 6.06 10.08 -3.28
N ASN A 131 7.23 10.25 -2.67
CA ASN A 131 8.33 9.29 -2.80
C ASN A 131 7.98 7.93 -2.18
N VAL A 132 7.36 7.92 -0.99
CA VAL A 132 6.90 6.69 -0.33
C VAL A 132 5.76 6.01 -1.11
N SER A 133 4.87 6.79 -1.72
CA SER A 133 3.81 6.26 -2.58
C SER A 133 4.34 5.68 -3.89
N ILE A 134 5.37 6.28 -4.51
CA ILE A 134 6.01 5.72 -5.71
C ILE A 134 6.55 4.32 -5.42
N ILE A 135 7.21 4.13 -4.27
CA ILE A 135 7.72 2.82 -3.86
C ILE A 135 6.58 1.80 -3.75
N PHE A 136 5.49 2.17 -3.07
CA PHE A 136 4.30 1.31 -2.98
C PHE A 136 3.73 0.97 -4.36
N VAL A 137 3.57 1.96 -5.25
CA VAL A 137 3.03 1.76 -6.60
C VAL A 137 3.92 0.81 -7.41
N LEU A 138 5.24 0.89 -7.28
CA LEU A 138 6.15 -0.04 -7.95
C LEU A 138 5.96 -1.49 -7.47
N PHE A 139 5.89 -1.72 -6.15
CA PHE A 139 5.58 -3.04 -5.61
C PHE A 139 4.21 -3.55 -6.04
N TYR A 140 3.21 -2.66 -6.01
CA TYR A 140 1.85 -2.95 -6.40
C TYR A 140 1.74 -3.38 -7.86
N ILE A 141 2.42 -2.68 -8.79
CA ILE A 141 2.49 -3.08 -10.21
C ILE A 141 3.12 -4.47 -10.34
N GLY A 142 4.21 -4.75 -9.61
CA GLY A 142 4.83 -6.08 -9.59
C GLY A 142 3.87 -7.17 -9.13
N ILE A 143 3.07 -6.91 -8.08
CA ILE A 143 2.05 -7.84 -7.56
C ILE A 143 0.94 -8.07 -8.60
N ILE A 144 0.41 -7.03 -9.23
CA ILE A 144 -0.60 -7.18 -10.28
C ILE A 144 -0.05 -8.04 -11.42
N LEU A 145 1.13 -7.71 -11.95
CA LEU A 145 1.74 -8.47 -13.04
C LEU A 145 1.95 -9.94 -12.65
N TYR A 146 2.40 -10.20 -11.43
CA TYR A 146 2.55 -11.56 -10.93
C TYR A 146 1.21 -12.29 -10.86
N ILE A 147 0.17 -11.69 -10.28
CA ILE A 147 -1.15 -12.33 -10.16
C ILE A 147 -1.79 -12.55 -11.54
N SER A 148 -1.69 -11.57 -12.44
CA SER A 148 -2.31 -11.61 -13.77
C SER A 148 -1.65 -12.60 -14.71
N PHE A 149 -0.32 -12.74 -14.69
CA PHE A 149 0.43 -13.52 -15.69
C PHE A 149 1.13 -14.78 -15.16
N ALA A 150 1.28 -14.98 -13.85
CA ALA A 150 1.90 -16.21 -13.35
C ALA A 150 0.95 -17.42 -13.46
N ASP A 151 1.43 -18.52 -14.05
CA ASP A 151 0.71 -19.79 -14.18
C ASP A 151 0.34 -20.42 -12.82
N ALA A 152 1.16 -20.15 -11.80
CA ALA A 152 0.96 -20.49 -10.40
C ALA A 152 0.17 -19.41 -9.63
N SER A 153 -0.82 -18.78 -10.29
CA SER A 153 -1.75 -17.85 -9.64
C SER A 153 -2.31 -18.50 -8.38
N ILE A 154 -2.12 -17.83 -7.24
CA ILE A 154 -2.43 -18.28 -5.88
C ILE A 154 -3.68 -19.18 -5.89
N PRO A 155 -3.61 -20.46 -5.45
CA PRO A 155 -4.74 -21.38 -5.45
C PRO A 155 -5.98 -20.85 -4.71
N LEU A 156 -5.77 -19.86 -3.81
CA LEU A 156 -6.81 -19.14 -3.08
C LEU A 156 -7.69 -18.25 -3.99
N LEU A 157 -7.16 -17.75 -5.11
CA LEU A 157 -7.82 -16.79 -6.01
C LEU A 157 -8.49 -17.47 -7.22
N TYR A 158 -7.94 -18.60 -7.65
CA TYR A 158 -8.37 -19.32 -8.86
C TYR A 158 -8.46 -20.82 -8.59
N ARG A 159 -9.39 -21.25 -7.72
CA ARG A 159 -9.67 -22.68 -7.50
C ARG A 159 -10.30 -23.33 -8.73
N VAL A 160 -11.02 -22.57 -9.55
CA VAL A 160 -11.65 -23.09 -10.77
C VAL A 160 -10.86 -22.60 -11.97
N LYS A 161 -10.04 -23.49 -12.55
CA LYS A 161 -9.39 -23.29 -13.85
C LYS A 161 -10.21 -24.03 -14.90
N THR A 162 -10.86 -23.30 -15.81
CA THR A 162 -11.40 -23.89 -17.04
C THR A 162 -10.63 -23.37 -18.25
N ASN A 163 -10.54 -24.20 -19.28
CA ASN A 163 -9.81 -23.90 -20.52
C ASN A 163 -10.65 -23.07 -21.50
N GLN A 164 -11.50 -22.16 -21.01
CA GLN A 164 -12.39 -21.34 -21.85
C GLN A 164 -12.40 -19.89 -21.39
N GLU A 165 -12.43 -18.98 -22.36
CA GLU A 165 -12.59 -17.54 -22.14
C GLU A 165 -14.00 -17.23 -21.66
N ASN A 166 -14.12 -16.41 -20.61
CA ASN A 166 -15.42 -16.05 -20.04
C ASN A 166 -15.81 -14.63 -20.46
N PHE A 167 -16.72 -14.53 -21.42
CA PHE A 167 -17.35 -13.26 -21.81
C PHE A 167 -18.74 -13.08 -21.21
N THR A 168 -19.24 -14.07 -20.46
CA THR A 168 -20.54 -13.99 -19.79
C THR A 168 -20.37 -13.35 -18.41
N PRO A 169 -20.96 -12.16 -18.18
CA PRO A 169 -20.82 -11.47 -16.91
C PRO A 169 -21.48 -12.26 -15.79
N PHE A 170 -20.80 -12.32 -14.65
CA PHE A 170 -21.15 -13.00 -13.40
C PHE A 170 -21.24 -14.52 -13.50
N TRP A 171 -20.74 -15.14 -14.58
CA TRP A 171 -20.79 -16.58 -14.75
C TRP A 171 -20.13 -17.33 -13.59
N TRP A 172 -18.93 -16.91 -13.19
CA TRP A 172 -18.19 -17.59 -12.13
C TRP A 172 -18.86 -17.49 -10.78
N VAL A 173 -19.40 -16.32 -10.46
CA VAL A 173 -20.12 -16.13 -9.20
C VAL A 173 -21.41 -16.92 -9.18
N ALA A 174 -22.12 -17.00 -10.31
CA ALA A 174 -23.31 -17.83 -10.42
C ALA A 174 -22.99 -19.31 -10.17
N THR A 175 -21.93 -19.85 -10.79
CA THR A 175 -21.49 -21.23 -10.55
C THR A 175 -21.13 -21.47 -9.09
N GLN A 176 -20.40 -20.54 -8.45
CA GLN A 176 -20.07 -20.71 -7.03
C GLN A 176 -21.31 -20.61 -6.12
N ILE A 177 -22.30 -19.79 -6.46
CA ILE A 177 -23.57 -19.74 -5.73
C ILE A 177 -24.32 -21.06 -5.87
N GLU A 178 -24.34 -21.65 -7.07
CA GLU A 178 -24.94 -22.97 -7.30
C GLU A 178 -24.20 -24.07 -6.51
N ASP A 179 -22.87 -24.07 -6.55
CA ASP A 179 -22.05 -25.02 -5.80
C ASP A 179 -22.27 -24.89 -4.28
N TYR A 180 -22.49 -23.67 -3.78
CA TYR A 180 -22.82 -23.43 -2.38
C TYR A 180 -24.23 -23.94 -2.03
N ILE A 181 -25.22 -23.72 -2.90
CA ILE A 181 -26.59 -24.24 -2.73
C ILE A 181 -26.58 -25.78 -2.70
N ASN A 182 -25.70 -26.39 -3.50
CA ASN A 182 -25.51 -27.85 -3.56
C ASN A 182 -24.58 -28.39 -2.45
N GLU A 183 -24.21 -27.57 -1.45
CA GLU A 183 -23.34 -27.91 -0.32
C GLU A 183 -21.93 -28.41 -0.73
N MET A 184 -21.47 -28.08 -1.93
CA MET A 184 -20.15 -28.49 -2.45
C MET A 184 -19.02 -27.56 -1.99
N ILE A 185 -19.33 -26.30 -1.72
CA ILE A 185 -18.36 -25.30 -1.24
C ILE A 185 -18.91 -24.50 -0.04
N PRO A 186 -18.04 -24.01 0.87
CA PRO A 186 -18.45 -23.12 1.95
C PRO A 186 -18.62 -21.68 1.47
N LEU A 187 -19.48 -20.91 2.16
CA LEU A 187 -19.70 -19.47 1.89
C LEU A 187 -18.40 -18.65 1.92
N SER A 188 -17.43 -19.07 2.74
CA SER A 188 -16.13 -18.41 2.85
C SER A 188 -15.38 -18.33 1.52
N ASP A 189 -15.58 -19.30 0.63
CA ASP A 189 -14.87 -19.37 -0.64
C ASP A 189 -15.43 -18.32 -1.62
N ILE A 190 -16.75 -18.16 -1.67
CA ILE A 190 -17.42 -17.09 -2.45
C ILE A 190 -16.95 -15.72 -1.96
N ILE A 191 -16.95 -15.50 -0.64
CA ILE A 191 -16.51 -14.22 -0.06
C ILE A 191 -15.04 -13.97 -0.40
N THR A 192 -14.17 -14.97 -0.26
CA THR A 192 -12.73 -14.83 -0.55
C THR A 192 -12.51 -14.52 -2.03
N TYR A 193 -13.24 -15.19 -2.93
CA TYR A 193 -13.19 -14.95 -4.36
C TYR A 193 -13.56 -13.50 -4.72
N LEU A 194 -14.72 -13.03 -4.25
CA LEU A 194 -15.20 -11.67 -4.53
C LEU A 194 -14.29 -10.59 -3.91
N LEU A 195 -13.98 -10.75 -2.62
CA LEU A 195 -13.25 -9.75 -1.85
C LEU A 195 -11.83 -9.59 -2.40
N SER A 196 -11.15 -10.70 -2.74
CA SER A 196 -9.78 -10.64 -3.23
C SER A 196 -9.67 -9.92 -4.58
N ARG A 197 -10.57 -10.20 -5.52
CA ARG A 197 -10.61 -9.51 -6.82
C ARG A 197 -10.91 -8.02 -6.66
N ILE A 198 -11.86 -7.66 -5.79
CA ILE A 198 -12.20 -6.24 -5.53
C ILE A 198 -11.05 -5.51 -4.82
N LEU A 199 -10.46 -6.08 -3.78
CA LEU A 199 -9.45 -5.43 -2.95
C LEU A 199 -8.17 -5.09 -3.73
N ILE A 200 -7.78 -5.94 -4.70
CA ILE A 200 -6.59 -5.71 -5.52
C ILE A 200 -6.68 -4.37 -6.27
N TYR A 201 -7.87 -3.90 -6.66
CA TYR A 201 -8.03 -2.65 -7.42
C TYR A 201 -8.28 -1.39 -6.56
N ILE A 202 -8.40 -1.53 -5.24
CA ILE A 202 -8.57 -0.37 -4.34
C ILE A 202 -7.40 0.62 -4.43
N PRO A 203 -6.12 0.19 -4.36
CA PRO A 203 -5.01 1.13 -4.46
C PRO A 203 -4.98 1.85 -5.80
N TYR A 204 -5.27 1.13 -6.90
CA TYR A 204 -5.40 1.73 -8.22
C TYR A 204 -6.47 2.83 -8.26
N GLY A 205 -7.65 2.57 -7.69
CA GLY A 205 -8.71 3.58 -7.58
C GLY A 205 -8.30 4.81 -6.78
N PHE A 206 -7.67 4.60 -5.62
CA PHE A 206 -7.18 5.66 -4.75
C PHE A 206 -6.16 6.56 -5.46
N TYR A 207 -5.11 5.98 -6.05
CA TYR A 207 -4.06 6.74 -6.74
C TYR A 207 -4.57 7.35 -8.05
N GLY A 208 -5.48 6.69 -8.77
CA GLY A 208 -6.12 7.23 -9.97
C GLY A 208 -6.90 8.51 -9.70
N VAL A 209 -7.73 8.52 -8.65
CA VAL A 209 -8.46 9.74 -8.24
C VAL A 209 -7.51 10.82 -7.74
N LEU A 210 -6.44 10.45 -7.03
CA LEU A 210 -5.43 11.40 -6.56
C LEU A 210 -4.71 12.10 -7.74
N LEU A 211 -4.28 11.35 -8.77
CA LEU A 211 -3.62 11.88 -9.96
C LEU A 211 -4.56 12.78 -10.78
N LEU A 212 -5.84 12.40 -10.89
CA LEU A 212 -6.86 13.09 -11.67
C LEU A 212 -7.72 14.03 -10.81
N ARG A 213 -7.24 14.45 -9.64
CA ARG A 213 -8.01 15.27 -8.68
C ARG A 213 -8.50 16.60 -9.23
N ASN A 214 -7.86 17.12 -10.28
CA ASN A 214 -8.22 18.37 -10.96
C ASN A 214 -9.03 18.15 -12.26
N LYS A 215 -9.35 16.90 -12.62
CA LYS A 215 -10.13 16.54 -13.82
C LYS A 215 -11.58 16.24 -13.46
N SER A 216 -12.45 16.23 -14.47
CA SER A 216 -13.89 15.95 -14.31
C SER A 216 -14.16 14.52 -13.84
N LYS A 217 -15.32 14.29 -13.21
CA LYS A 217 -15.73 12.97 -12.69
C LYS A 217 -15.77 11.90 -13.79
N LEU A 218 -16.18 12.27 -15.00
CA LEU A 218 -16.23 11.38 -16.16
C LEU A 218 -14.84 10.89 -16.57
N VAL A 219 -13.84 11.79 -16.60
CA VAL A 219 -12.45 11.40 -16.92
C VAL A 219 -11.90 10.43 -15.88
N ARG A 220 -12.24 10.62 -14.59
CA ARG A 220 -11.84 9.68 -13.54
C ARG A 220 -12.48 8.31 -13.70
N LEU A 221 -13.76 8.27 -14.03
CA LEU A 221 -14.47 7.02 -14.29
C LEU A 221 -13.88 6.26 -15.48
N LEU A 222 -13.64 6.96 -16.60
CA LEU A 222 -13.00 6.37 -17.77
C LEU A 222 -11.58 5.88 -17.47
N PHE A 223 -10.83 6.62 -16.62
CA PHE A 223 -9.50 6.19 -16.22
C PHE A 223 -9.53 4.84 -15.51
N LEU A 224 -10.51 4.58 -14.62
CA LEU A 224 -10.63 3.31 -13.89
C LEU A 224 -10.80 2.09 -14.81
N LEU A 225 -11.25 2.28 -16.05
CA LEU A 225 -11.42 1.20 -17.01
C LEU A 225 -10.13 0.88 -17.79
N ILE A 226 -9.17 1.80 -17.87
CA ILE A 226 -7.99 1.66 -18.73
C ILE A 226 -7.11 0.48 -18.27
N LEU A 227 -6.81 0.41 -16.98
CA LEU A 227 -5.92 -0.63 -16.44
C LEU A 227 -6.54 -2.04 -16.53
N PRO A 228 -7.79 -2.30 -16.06
CA PRO A 228 -8.37 -3.63 -16.19
C PRO A 228 -8.58 -4.05 -17.64
N LEU A 229 -9.10 -3.17 -18.52
CA LEU A 229 -9.22 -3.50 -19.94
C LEU A 229 -7.86 -3.78 -20.58
N GLY A 230 -6.82 -3.05 -20.19
CA GLY A 230 -5.46 -3.31 -20.65
C GLY A 230 -4.96 -4.70 -20.25
N ILE A 231 -5.15 -5.08 -18.97
CA ILE A 231 -4.74 -6.40 -18.46
C ILE A 231 -5.47 -7.52 -19.20
N GLU A 232 -6.80 -7.44 -19.32
CA GLU A 232 -7.61 -8.45 -20.03
C GLU A 232 -7.21 -8.56 -21.50
N LEU A 233 -6.96 -7.43 -22.17
CA LEU A 233 -6.50 -7.42 -23.55
C LEU A 233 -5.14 -8.11 -23.69
N PHE A 234 -4.19 -7.83 -22.78
CA PHE A 234 -2.89 -8.52 -22.78
C PHE A 234 -3.03 -10.01 -22.48
N GLN A 235 -3.91 -10.41 -21.54
CA GLN A 235 -4.16 -11.81 -21.24
C GLN A 235 -4.78 -12.55 -22.43
N TYR A 236 -5.74 -11.93 -23.13
CA TYR A 236 -6.32 -12.48 -24.36
C TYR A 236 -5.26 -12.83 -25.42
N PHE A 237 -4.25 -11.98 -25.61
CA PHE A 237 -3.18 -12.25 -26.58
C PHE A 237 -2.05 -13.17 -26.08
N LEU A 238 -1.67 -13.07 -24.80
CA LEU A 238 -0.50 -13.76 -24.25
C LEU A 238 -0.82 -15.11 -23.62
N ILE A 239 -2.00 -15.26 -23.01
CA ILE A 239 -2.43 -16.47 -22.29
C ILE A 239 -3.87 -16.78 -22.71
N PRO A 240 -4.05 -17.47 -23.86
CA PRO A 240 -5.38 -17.86 -24.34
C PRO A 240 -6.12 -18.64 -23.24
N ASN A 241 -7.41 -18.36 -23.04
CA ASN A 241 -8.28 -18.91 -21.99
C ASN A 241 -8.19 -18.30 -20.58
N ARG A 242 -7.54 -17.14 -20.39
CA ARG A 242 -7.57 -16.41 -19.11
C ARG A 242 -8.40 -15.13 -19.09
N CYS A 243 -8.89 -14.68 -20.24
CA CYS A 243 -9.70 -13.47 -20.34
C CYS A 243 -11.05 -13.68 -19.62
N ASP A 244 -11.36 -12.79 -18.68
CA ASP A 244 -12.55 -12.85 -17.83
C ASP A 244 -13.20 -11.46 -17.70
N ILE A 245 -14.39 -11.28 -18.27
CA ILE A 245 -15.10 -10.00 -18.20
C ILE A 245 -15.43 -9.58 -16.76
N ASP A 246 -15.54 -10.56 -15.85
CA ASP A 246 -15.83 -10.32 -14.44
C ASP A 246 -14.70 -9.53 -13.75
N ASP A 247 -13.46 -9.70 -14.19
CA ASP A 247 -12.32 -8.96 -13.64
C ASP A 247 -12.41 -7.46 -13.95
N VAL A 248 -12.95 -7.08 -15.11
CA VAL A 248 -13.24 -5.68 -15.44
C VAL A 248 -14.32 -5.11 -14.52
N ILE A 249 -15.37 -5.90 -14.25
CA ILE A 249 -16.48 -5.48 -13.37
C ILE A 249 -15.98 -5.31 -11.93
N TYR A 250 -15.24 -6.28 -11.39
CA TYR A 250 -14.68 -6.18 -10.04
C TYR A 250 -13.63 -5.08 -9.93
N ALA A 251 -12.85 -4.83 -10.97
CA ALA A 251 -11.93 -3.71 -11.02
C ALA A 251 -12.64 -2.36 -10.97
N LEU A 252 -13.80 -2.22 -11.64
CA LEU A 252 -14.60 -1.01 -11.56
C LEU A 252 -15.15 -0.78 -10.15
N ILE A 253 -15.61 -1.85 -9.47
CA ILE A 253 -16.10 -1.79 -8.09
C ILE A 253 -14.95 -1.44 -7.14
N GLY A 254 -13.83 -2.15 -7.21
CA GLY A 254 -12.64 -1.91 -6.39
C GLY A 254 -12.04 -0.52 -6.62
N GLY A 255 -11.96 -0.09 -7.87
CA GLY A 255 -11.52 1.26 -8.23
C GLY A 255 -12.43 2.35 -7.69
N SER A 256 -13.75 2.14 -7.73
CA SER A 256 -14.73 3.06 -7.14
C SER A 256 -14.61 3.14 -5.62
N LEU A 257 -14.42 2.00 -4.94
CA LEU A 257 -14.15 1.95 -3.49
C LEU A 257 -12.85 2.67 -3.13
N GLY A 258 -11.79 2.51 -3.93
CA GLY A 258 -10.53 3.26 -3.77
C GLY A 258 -10.71 4.77 -3.93
N GLY A 259 -11.53 5.20 -4.90
CA GLY A 259 -11.88 6.61 -5.06
C GLY A 259 -12.68 7.17 -3.87
N LEU A 260 -13.62 6.38 -3.35
CA LEU A 260 -14.37 6.72 -2.14
C LEU A 260 -13.45 6.83 -0.92
N TRP A 261 -12.48 5.91 -0.79
CA TRP A 261 -11.45 5.95 0.25
C TRP A 261 -10.64 7.26 0.21
N PHE A 262 -10.26 7.73 -0.98
CA PHE A 262 -9.61 9.03 -1.14
C PHE A 262 -10.48 10.19 -0.66
N HIS A 263 -11.77 10.18 -0.99
CA HIS A 263 -12.69 11.23 -0.55
C HIS A 263 -12.87 11.24 0.97
N ILE A 264 -12.94 10.07 1.61
CA ILE A 264 -12.97 9.95 3.08
C ILE A 264 -11.69 10.54 3.67
N ILE A 265 -10.53 10.11 3.20
CA ILE A 265 -9.23 10.60 3.68
C ILE A 265 -9.13 12.12 3.53
N ASN A 266 -9.49 12.68 2.36
CA ASN A 266 -9.43 14.11 2.15
C ASN A 266 -10.40 14.89 3.06
N THR A 267 -11.58 14.31 3.34
CA THR A 267 -12.56 14.92 4.25
C THR A 267 -12.07 14.92 5.68
N LEU A 268 -11.53 13.80 6.16
CA LEU A 268 -10.92 13.67 7.48
C LEU A 268 -9.73 14.64 7.63
N TYR A 269 -8.85 14.66 6.62
CA TYR A 269 -7.69 15.53 6.59
C TYR A 269 -8.10 17.01 6.68
N ARG A 270 -9.13 17.41 5.93
CA ARG A 270 -9.68 18.77 5.99
C ARG A 270 -10.34 19.09 7.32
N ALA A 271 -11.03 18.14 7.93
CA ALA A 271 -11.68 18.34 9.22
C ALA A 271 -10.67 18.58 10.36
N VAL A 272 -9.52 17.91 10.32
CA VAL A 272 -8.50 18.03 11.37
C VAL A 272 -7.52 19.17 11.09
N SER A 273 -6.99 19.25 9.87
CA SER A 273 -5.91 20.16 9.49
C SER A 273 -6.40 21.50 8.91
N GLY A 274 -7.69 21.60 8.54
CA GLY A 274 -8.26 22.78 7.87
C GLY A 274 -7.87 22.95 6.40
N LYS A 275 -6.94 22.12 5.89
CA LYS A 275 -6.44 22.16 4.51
C LYS A 275 -6.79 20.88 3.74
N ASN A 276 -6.78 20.95 2.41
CA ASN A 276 -6.98 19.76 1.57
C ASN A 276 -5.74 18.85 1.62
N PHE A 277 -5.94 17.55 1.46
CA PHE A 277 -4.84 16.59 1.40
C PHE A 277 -3.90 16.91 0.22
N LEU A 278 -2.60 17.04 0.51
CA LEU A 278 -1.56 17.44 -0.45
C LEU A 278 -1.85 18.77 -1.17
N SER A 279 -2.46 19.74 -0.48
CA SER A 279 -2.42 21.14 -0.94
C SER A 279 -0.99 21.67 -0.88
N LYS A 280 -0.65 22.63 -1.75
CA LYS A 280 0.63 23.34 -1.62
C LYS A 280 0.48 24.32 -0.45
N ASP A 281 1.54 24.49 0.34
CA ASP A 281 1.54 25.43 1.47
C ASP A 281 1.35 26.90 1.03
N SER A 282 1.32 27.20 -0.29
CA SER A 282 0.93 28.52 -0.82
C SER A 282 -0.58 28.79 -0.79
N ASP A 283 -1.41 27.77 -0.57
CA ASP A 283 -2.88 27.90 -0.58
C ASP A 283 -3.43 28.21 0.83
N TYR A 284 -2.65 28.93 1.66
CA TYR A 284 -3.20 29.61 2.84
C TYR A 284 -4.17 30.68 2.37
N ILE A 285 -5.39 30.27 2.05
CA ILE A 285 -6.53 31.16 2.13
C ILE A 285 -6.67 31.44 3.63
N TYR A 286 -6.06 32.54 4.05
CA TYR A 286 -6.50 33.25 5.24
C TYR A 286 -8.02 33.36 5.10
N SER A 287 -8.74 32.54 5.85
CA SER A 287 -10.15 32.75 6.13
C SER A 287 -10.25 34.01 7.00
N ASN A 288 -9.98 35.17 6.40
CA ASN A 288 -10.51 36.44 6.86
C ASN A 288 -12.01 36.44 6.54
N SER A 289 -12.76 35.51 7.14
CA SER A 289 -14.13 35.82 7.52
C SER A 289 -13.97 36.81 8.67
N THR A 290 -14.07 38.09 8.30
CA THR A 290 -14.32 39.19 9.19
C THR A 290 -15.25 38.73 10.31
N LEU A 291 -14.71 38.74 11.53
CA LEU A 291 -15.52 38.89 12.74
C LEU A 291 -16.25 40.22 12.57
N HIS A 292 -17.47 40.16 12.05
CA HIS A 292 -18.46 41.18 12.28
C HIS A 292 -19.17 40.82 13.59
N PHE A 293 -18.65 41.36 14.68
CA PHE A 293 -19.42 41.95 15.77
C PHE A 293 -18.66 43.17 16.26
#